data_AF-A0A528F2G4-F1
#
_entry.id   AF-A0A528F2G4-F1
#
_cell.length_a   1.000
_cell.length_b   1.000
_cell.length_c   1.000
_cell.angle_alpha   90.00
_cell.angle_beta   90.00
_cell.angle_gamma   90.00
#
_symmetry.space_group_name_H-M   'P 1'
#
loop_
_entity.id
_entity.type
_entity.pdbx_description
1 polymer ?
#
loop_
_entity_poly.entity_id
_entity_poly.type
_entity_poly.pdbx_seq_one_letter_code
_entity_poly.pdbx_strand_id
1 'polypeptide(L)'
;ELPALDENYPFWTHDLFDRPEFPKLHFVEHRYADDPTNWWIPNRACTEAMLRSAGFETVLHPEQEVYFCRAADEPAGGGAVYPSKGQLHD
;
A
#
# COMPACT_ATOMS: atom_id res chain seq x y z
N GLU A 1 -8.77 5.17 15.22
CA GLU A 1 -7.57 4.35 15.01
C GLU A 1 -7.96 3.19 14.13
N LEU A 2 -7.09 2.77 13.20
CA LEU A 2 -7.32 1.52 12.48
C LEU A 2 -7.00 0.34 13.42
N PRO A 3 -7.81 -0.72 13.45
CA PRO A 3 -7.51 -1.88 14.26
C PRO A 3 -6.22 -2.57 13.77
N ALA A 4 -5.54 -3.25 14.69
CA ALA A 4 -4.43 -4.11 14.34
C ALA A 4 -4.92 -5.23 13.42
N LEU A 5 -4.19 -5.46 12.32
CA LEU A 5 -4.43 -6.56 11.39
C LEU A 5 -3.48 -7.70 11.75
N ASP A 6 -3.95 -8.94 11.65
CA ASP A 6 -3.08 -10.10 11.72
C ASP A 6 -2.18 -10.17 10.49
N GLU A 7 -0.97 -10.71 10.68
CA GLU A 7 0.01 -10.90 9.60
C GLU A 7 -0.41 -12.00 8.63
N ASN A 8 -1.23 -12.95 9.07
CA ASN A 8 -1.65 -14.09 8.29
C ASN A 8 -3.06 -14.57 8.68
N TYR A 9 -3.98 -14.58 7.72
CA TYR A 9 -5.34 -15.04 7.92
C TYR A 9 -5.56 -16.41 7.25
N PRO A 10 -6.36 -17.30 7.86
CA PRO A 10 -6.83 -18.50 7.18
C PRO A 10 -7.60 -18.16 5.90
N PHE A 11 -7.42 -18.97 4.87
CA PHE A 11 -8.05 -18.77 3.54
C PHE A 11 -9.58 -18.55 3.59
N TRP A 12 -10.27 -19.17 4.56
CA TRP A 12 -11.74 -19.14 4.69
C TRP A 12 -12.29 -17.89 5.40
N THR A 13 -11.43 -16.96 5.79
CA THR A 13 -11.81 -15.77 6.54
C THR A 13 -12.20 -14.66 5.56
N HIS A 14 -13.40 -14.74 4.99
CA HIS A 14 -13.83 -13.81 3.94
C HIS A 14 -14.55 -12.57 4.47
N ASP A 15 -15.16 -12.65 5.67
CA ASP A 15 -15.96 -11.59 6.27
C ASP A 15 -15.17 -10.31 6.56
N LEU A 16 -13.86 -10.43 6.72
CA LEU A 16 -12.96 -9.30 6.91
C LEU A 16 -12.86 -8.38 5.70
N PHE A 17 -13.12 -8.88 4.48
CA PHE A 17 -13.16 -8.03 3.28
C PHE A 17 -14.34 -7.06 3.25
N ASP A 18 -15.38 -7.29 4.05
CA ASP A 18 -16.54 -6.39 4.13
C ASP A 18 -16.32 -5.26 5.15
N ARG A 19 -15.38 -5.42 6.08
CA ARG A 19 -15.12 -4.44 7.14
C ARG A 19 -14.49 -3.16 6.59
N PRO A 20 -15.03 -1.95 6.85
CA PRO A 20 -14.51 -0.70 6.30
C PRO A 20 -13.07 -0.39 6.72
N GLU A 21 -12.65 -0.90 7.87
CA GLU A 21 -11.29 -0.81 8.43
C GLU A 21 -10.26 -1.73 7.76
N PHE A 22 -10.69 -2.73 7.00
CA PHE A 22 -9.77 -3.64 6.33
C PHE A 22 -9.16 -2.94 5.10
N PRO A 23 -7.86 -3.15 4.79
CA PRO A 23 -7.25 -2.65 3.56
C PRO A 23 -8.02 -3.13 2.32
N LYS A 24 -8.63 -2.19 1.59
CA LYS A 24 -9.36 -2.48 0.35
C LYS A 24 -8.85 -1.64 -0.80
N LEU A 25 -8.84 -2.28 -1.95
CA LEU A 25 -8.64 -1.66 -3.23
C LEU A 25 -9.89 -1.85 -4.08
N HIS A 26 -10.32 -0.77 -4.73
CA HIS A 26 -11.28 -0.85 -5.84
C HIS A 26 -10.53 -0.78 -7.16
N PHE A 27 -10.81 -1.75 -8.03
CA PHE A 27 -10.37 -1.73 -9.42
C PHE A 27 -11.49 -1.15 -10.29
N VAL A 28 -11.15 -0.19 -11.16
CA VAL A 28 -12.10 0.43 -12.10
C VAL A 28 -11.69 0.04 -13.52
N GLU A 29 -12.56 -0.66 -14.23
CA GLU A 29 -12.26 -1.23 -15.56
C GLU A 29 -12.14 -0.18 -16.68
N HIS A 30 -12.84 0.95 -16.55
CA HIS A 30 -12.92 1.95 -17.62
C HIS A 30 -12.45 3.33 -17.16
N ARG A 31 -13.38 4.17 -16.66
CA ARG A 31 -13.09 5.54 -16.25
C ARG A 31 -13.79 5.85 -14.94
N TYR A 32 -13.13 6.64 -14.12
CA TYR A 32 -13.72 7.25 -12.94
C TYR A 32 -13.53 8.76 -13.01
N ALA A 33 -14.62 9.51 -12.90
CA ALA A 33 -14.64 10.96 -13.12
C ALA A 33 -14.05 11.38 -14.48
N ASP A 34 -14.50 10.72 -15.57
CA ASP A 34 -14.03 10.92 -16.95
C ASP A 34 -12.53 10.66 -17.20
N ASP A 35 -11.81 10.17 -16.19
CA ASP A 35 -10.37 9.90 -16.23
C ASP A 35 -10.08 8.40 -16.36
N PRO A 36 -9.36 7.95 -17.40
CA PRO A 36 -8.95 6.55 -17.56
C PRO A 36 -7.75 6.14 -16.70
N THR A 37 -7.10 7.07 -16.00
CA THR A 37 -5.95 6.80 -15.13
C THR A 37 -6.36 6.43 -13.70
N ASN A 38 -7.61 6.68 -13.31
CA ASN A 38 -8.19 6.33 -12.01
C ASN A 38 -8.67 4.86 -11.96
N TRP A 39 -7.79 3.90 -12.25
CA TRP A 39 -8.13 2.47 -12.30
C TRP A 39 -7.85 1.72 -10.98
N TRP A 40 -7.25 2.38 -9.98
CA TRP A 40 -6.82 1.83 -8.70
C TRP A 40 -7.16 2.82 -7.58
N ILE A 41 -8.14 2.50 -6.73
CA ILE A 41 -8.65 3.43 -5.69
C ILE A 41 -8.62 2.74 -4.31
N PRO A 42 -7.64 3.07 -3.44
CA PRO A 42 -7.53 2.48 -2.11
C PRO A 42 -8.49 3.16 -1.13
N ASN A 43 -8.94 2.42 -0.10
CA ASN A 43 -9.45 3.07 1.11
C ASN A 43 -8.29 3.55 2.00
N ARG A 44 -8.61 4.35 3.03
CA ARG A 44 -7.62 4.84 4.00
C ARG A 44 -6.78 3.70 4.62
N ALA A 45 -7.42 2.59 4.99
CA ALA A 45 -6.71 1.45 5.56
C ALA A 45 -5.70 0.82 4.60
N CYS A 46 -6.02 0.77 3.31
CA CYS A 46 -5.11 0.31 2.27
C CYS A 46 -3.92 1.26 2.08
N THR A 47 -4.16 2.57 2.03
CA THR A 47 -3.07 3.56 1.95
C THR A 47 -2.12 3.45 3.14
N GLU A 48 -2.64 3.41 4.37
CA GLU A 48 -1.82 3.29 5.58
C GLU A 48 -1.07 1.94 5.65
N ALA A 49 -1.69 0.84 5.20
CA ALA A 49 -1.02 -0.46 5.10
C ALA A 49 0.09 -0.45 4.05
N MET A 50 -0.15 0.14 2.88
CA MET A 50 0.84 0.28 1.81
C MET A 50 2.06 1.08 2.26
N LEU A 51 1.86 2.18 2.98
CA LEU A 51 2.95 2.97 3.55
C LEU A 51 3.84 2.12 4.47
N ARG A 52 3.24 1.36 5.39
CA ARG A 52 3.99 0.46 6.28
C ARG A 52 4.75 -0.61 5.49
N SER A 53 4.10 -1.25 4.52
CA SER A 53 4.74 -2.27 3.67
C SER A 53 5.91 -1.71 2.85
N ALA A 54 5.85 -0.43 2.47
CA ALA A 54 6.90 0.27 1.75
C ALA A 54 8.04 0.80 2.64
N GLY A 55 8.03 0.51 3.95
CA GLY A 55 9.05 0.98 4.89
C GLY A 55 8.86 2.43 5.35
N PHE A 56 7.62 2.92 5.37
CA PHE A 56 7.29 4.25 5.89
C PHE A 56 6.50 4.19 7.20
N GLU A 57 6.80 5.13 8.08
CA GLU A 57 6.02 5.41 9.27
C GLU A 57 5.34 6.77 9.13
N THR A 58 4.03 6.82 9.30
CA THR A 58 3.25 8.05 9.27
C THR A 58 3.47 8.86 10.55
N VAL A 59 3.95 10.10 10.40
CA VAL A 59 4.21 11.06 11.48
C VAL A 59 3.04 12.03 11.65
N LEU A 60 2.40 12.43 10.54
CA LEU A 60 1.24 13.33 10.54
C LEU A 60 0.31 12.97 9.39
N HIS A 61 -0.99 13.06 9.63
CA HIS A 61 -2.03 12.90 8.60
C HIS A 61 -2.99 14.10 8.72
N PRO A 62 -2.60 15.28 8.18
CA PRO A 62 -3.34 16.52 8.41
C PRO A 62 -4.62 16.63 7.58
N GLU A 63 -4.71 15.90 6.47
CA GLU A 63 -5.87 15.88 5.56
C GLU A 63 -6.12 14.44 5.11
N GLN A 64 -7.33 14.14 4.63
CA GLN A 64 -7.80 12.79 4.31
C GLN A 64 -6.88 11.99 3.35
N GLU A 65 -6.16 12.67 2.47
CA GLU A 65 -5.30 12.07 1.44
C GLU A 65 -3.84 12.49 1.57
N VAL A 66 -3.45 13.14 2.67
CA VAL A 66 -2.11 13.70 2.85
C VAL A 66 -1.42 13.01 4.02
N TYR A 67 -0.32 12.30 3.75
CA TYR A 67 0.46 11.58 4.76
C TYR A 67 1.89 12.10 4.80
N PHE A 68 2.31 12.65 5.94
CA PHE A 68 3.70 12.95 6.22
C PHE A 68 4.34 11.71 6.83
N CYS A 69 5.38 11.21 6.18
CA CYS A 69 6.04 9.99 6.60
C CYS A 69 7.53 10.22 6.80
N ARG A 70 8.11 9.43 7.71
CA ARG A 70 9.56 9.20 7.77
C ARG A 70 9.87 7.83 7.22
N ALA A 71 11.08 7.63 6.72
CA ALA A 71 11.59 6.28 6.47
C ALA A 71 11.69 5.54 7.82
N ALA A 72 11.19 4.31 7.83
CA ALA A 72 11.27 3.37 8.93
C ALA A 72 12.31 2.27 8.59
N ASP A 73 12.20 1.10 9.23
CA ASP A 73 13.03 -0.07 8.93
C ASP A 73 12.83 -0.58 7.49
N GLU A 74 13.68 -1.50 7.05
CA GLU A 74 13.68 -2.00 5.66
C GLU A 74 12.29 -2.51 5.22
N PRO A 75 11.87 -2.23 3.96
CA PRO A 75 10.63 -2.74 3.42
C PRO A 75 10.54 -4.26 3.53
N ALA A 76 9.33 -4.78 3.76
CA ALA A 76 9.09 -6.21 3.77
C ALA A 76 9.43 -6.82 2.39
N GLY A 77 10.53 -7.57 2.28
CA GLY A 77 10.88 -8.29 1.05
C GLY A 77 12.31 -8.13 0.52
N GLY A 78 13.19 -7.44 1.25
CA GLY A 78 14.55 -7.17 0.78
C GLY A 78 14.55 -6.02 -0.24
N GLY A 79 15.61 -5.20 -0.20
CA GLY A 79 15.70 -3.99 -1.02
C GLY A 79 15.63 -4.25 -2.53
N ALA A 80 15.50 -3.17 -3.29
CA ALA A 80 15.48 -3.24 -4.75
C ALA A 80 16.70 -4.02 -5.30
N VAL A 81 16.43 -5.08 -6.07
CA VAL A 81 17.46 -5.83 -6.77
C VAL A 81 17.77 -5.10 -8.07
N TYR A 82 18.92 -4.45 -8.13
CA TYR A 82 19.42 -3.85 -9.35
C TYR A 82 20.19 -4.89 -10.17
N PRO A 83 19.95 -5.01 -11.48
CA PRO A 83 20.74 -5.90 -12.33
C PRO A 83 22.22 -5.48 -12.29
N SER A 84 23.13 -6.47 -12.39
CA SER A 84 24.55 -6.17 -12.50
C SER A 84 24.81 -5.30 -13.72
N LYS A 85 25.51 -4.17 -13.53
CA LYS A 85 26.09 -3.42 -14.64
C LYS A 85 27.18 -4.33 -15.20
N GLY A 86 26.93 -5.00 -16.32
CA GLY A 86 27.90 -5.91 -16.94
C GLY A 86 29.28 -5.27 -17.10
N GLN A 87 30.31 -6.07 -17.32
CA GLN A 87 31.67 -5.54 -17.56
C GLN A 87 31.65 -4.55 -18.73
N LEU A 88 32.03 -3.30 -18.44
CA LEU A 88 32.39 -2.33 -19.47
C LEU A 88 33.66 -2.87 -20.14
N HIS A 89 33.57 -3.19 -21.43
CA HIS A 89 34.75 -3.40 -22.25
C HIS A 89 35.25 -2.03 -22.70
N ASP A 90 36.47 -1.68 -22.28
CA ASP A 90 37.23 -0.51 -22.77
C ASP A 90 37.63 -0.68 -24.25
#